data_AF-A0A6I1K053-F1
#
_entry.id   AF-A0A6I1K053-F1
#
_cell.length_a   1.000
_cell.length_b   1.000
_cell.length_c   1.000
_cell.angle_alpha   90.00
_cell.angle_beta   90.00
_cell.angle_gamma   90.00
#
_symmetry.space_group_name_H-M   'P 1'
#
loop_
_entity.id
_entity.type
_entity.pdbx_description
1 polymer ?
#
loop_
_entity_poly.entity_id
_entity_poly.type
_entity_poly.pdbx_seq_one_letter_code
_entity_poly.pdbx_strand_id
1 'polypeptide(L)'
;MALFLALVGLQVRFATSRAAPVVTLADGTVLKVELIEFGQRSQFRSAPTWWLDFKERLKPEWQKRLPGVRAKTVTTNATEQLTVWVSRFDPKANKFLDANLDWQHTGMLDTDGFHYSPTGNLGKPDGVPWVWSQSFANFPRRQPELRFVGAVGTNRFELMLPNPARTNPPPWQAEALPAWRTNSEVVVRLNEVRVSPFNKHRSSGRAQLQSRLDFFAEGHSRFGWFDTESKFADPTGNRSWGLSFTEPVQQLDLRVYPSADSPQATNRCLRFALPQMPGAGEFAMFTNGATFGSARIDTVLVTGPGRFDIAGTTVQPRGPWTKSSQSEVDSHRLALPYTNVCVSGAGLFVAKRRVLVFVSDSQGQTSRATLWNHWMNGAQLNFQLHAANLRPPLELIVTPQEPMDFTFRFATPPPPESRGK
;
A
#
# COMPACT_ATOMS: atom_id res chain seq x y z
N MET A 1 20.41 37.15 39.75
CA MET A 1 20.98 35.80 40.01
C MET A 1 20.00 34.83 40.67
N ALA A 2 19.01 35.29 41.46
CA ALA A 2 18.01 34.40 42.09
C ALA A 2 16.95 33.80 41.15
N LEU A 3 16.79 34.32 39.93
CA LEU A 3 15.81 33.82 38.95
C LEU A 3 16.28 32.56 38.18
N PHE A 4 17.56 32.18 38.31
CA PHE A 4 18.15 31.05 37.58
C PHE A 4 17.95 29.70 38.30
N LEU A 5 17.64 29.73 39.60
CA LEU A 5 17.48 28.52 40.43
C LEU A 5 16.02 28.07 40.56
N ALA A 6 15.04 28.95 40.32
CA ALA A 6 13.61 28.60 40.41
C ALA A 6 13.08 27.81 39.19
N LEU A 7 13.83 27.78 38.08
CA LEU A 7 13.47 27.01 36.86
C LEU A 7 13.91 25.53 36.91
N VAL A 8 14.65 25.12 37.95
CA VAL A 8 15.10 23.73 38.16
C VAL A 8 13.99 22.87 38.81
N GLY A 9 12.90 23.49 39.28
CA GLY A 9 11.77 22.82 39.93
C GLY A 9 10.66 22.32 39.00
N LEU A 10 10.83 22.39 37.67
CA LEU A 10 9.91 21.74 36.75
C LEU A 10 10.34 20.28 36.63
N GLN A 11 9.69 19.39 37.39
CA GLN A 11 9.72 17.95 37.17
C GLN A 11 9.13 17.65 35.78
N VAL A 12 9.93 17.88 34.74
CA VAL A 12 9.85 17.12 33.51
C VAL A 12 10.09 15.69 33.97
N ARG A 13 9.02 14.88 33.96
CA ARG A 13 9.15 13.43 33.96
C ARG A 13 9.98 13.09 32.73
N PHE A 14 11.30 13.15 32.86
CA PHE A 14 12.20 12.46 31.98
C PHE A 14 11.81 11.00 32.15
N ALA A 15 10.98 10.50 31.22
CA ALA A 15 11.08 9.10 30.86
C ALA A 15 12.57 8.89 30.64
N THR A 16 13.21 8.18 31.59
CA THR A 16 14.62 7.83 31.56
C THR A 16 14.94 7.44 30.14
N SER A 17 15.64 8.32 29.42
CA SER A 17 15.95 8.08 28.02
C SER A 17 16.86 6.88 28.01
N ARG A 18 16.30 5.68 27.77
CA ARG A 18 17.11 4.55 27.33
C ARG A 18 18.01 5.11 26.24
N ALA A 19 19.33 4.92 26.39
CA ALA A 19 20.27 5.33 25.37
C ALA A 19 19.74 4.85 24.01
N ALA A 20 19.67 5.77 23.04
CA ALA A 20 19.18 5.46 21.71
C ALA A 20 19.88 4.19 21.19
N PRO A 21 19.15 3.20 20.64
CA PRO A 21 19.79 2.00 20.09
C PRO A 21 20.82 2.37 19.02
N VAL A 22 22.03 1.82 19.15
CA VAL A 22 23.18 2.09 18.28
C VAL A 22 23.85 0.77 17.91
N VAL A 23 24.31 0.67 16.65
CA VAL A 23 25.14 -0.45 16.17
C VAL A 23 26.32 0.09 15.37
N THR A 24 27.51 -0.45 15.61
CA THR A 24 28.69 -0.19 14.79
C THR A 24 28.72 -1.19 13.64
N LEU A 25 28.77 -0.69 12.42
CA LEU A 25 28.87 -1.48 11.19
C LEU A 25 30.31 -1.96 10.96
N ALA A 26 30.51 -2.97 10.11
CA ALA A 26 31.83 -3.56 9.89
C ALA A 26 32.83 -2.60 9.23
N ASP A 27 32.37 -1.55 8.55
CA ASP A 27 33.20 -0.46 8.04
C ASP A 27 33.61 0.58 9.10
N GLY A 28 33.19 0.40 10.35
CA GLY A 28 33.47 1.28 11.48
C GLY A 28 32.54 2.49 11.60
N THR A 29 31.59 2.66 10.66
CA THR A 29 30.54 3.66 10.80
C THR A 29 29.48 3.22 11.81
N VAL A 30 28.73 4.17 12.35
CA VAL A 30 27.76 3.96 13.42
C VAL A 30 26.37 4.24 12.89
N LEU A 31 25.46 3.28 12.97
CA LEU A 31 24.04 3.47 12.70
C LEU A 31 23.32 3.69 14.04
N LYS A 32 22.57 4.78 14.14
CA LYS A 32 21.84 5.16 15.35
C LYS A 32 20.37 5.31 15.03
N VAL A 33 19.51 4.76 15.89
CA VAL A 33 18.07 5.01 15.85
C VAL A 33 17.79 6.30 16.59
N GLU A 34 17.40 7.33 15.85
CA GLU A 34 17.15 8.66 16.42
C GLU A 34 15.77 8.77 17.06
N LEU A 35 14.77 8.12 16.45
CA LEU A 35 13.38 8.21 16.88
C LEU A 35 12.60 6.99 16.39
N ILE A 36 11.65 6.54 17.20
CA ILE A 36 10.68 5.51 16.85
C ILE A 36 9.31 6.02 17.26
N GLU A 37 8.40 6.12 16.30
CA GLU A 37 7.04 6.62 16.52
C GLU A 37 6.02 5.68 15.90
N PHE A 38 4.79 5.78 16.38
CA PHE A 38 3.65 5.10 15.79
C PHE A 38 2.51 6.10 15.56
N GLY A 39 1.93 6.08 14.37
CA GLY A 39 0.77 6.90 14.02
C GLY A 39 0.70 7.19 12.53
N GLN A 40 -0.30 7.98 12.14
CA GLN A 40 -0.46 8.45 10.75
C GLN A 40 0.54 9.55 10.40
N ARG A 41 1.10 10.24 11.41
CA ARG A 41 2.04 11.34 11.23
C ARG A 41 3.23 11.11 12.14
N SER A 42 4.41 11.00 11.55
CA SER A 42 5.67 10.93 12.29
C SER A 42 6.51 12.15 11.97
N GLN A 43 7.15 12.73 13.00
CA GLN A 43 7.90 13.96 12.87
C GLN A 43 9.28 13.86 13.50
N PHE A 44 10.32 13.94 12.68
CA PHE A 44 11.68 14.11 13.17
C PHE A 44 12.03 15.58 13.37
N ARG A 45 12.70 15.88 14.50
CA ARG A 45 13.31 17.17 14.80
C ARG A 45 14.74 16.91 15.29
N SER A 46 15.74 17.56 14.71
CA SER A 46 17.14 17.36 15.15
C SER A 46 17.46 18.05 16.49
N ALA A 47 16.61 18.98 16.92
CA ALA A 47 16.77 19.67 18.18
C ALA A 47 15.98 18.94 19.28
N PRO A 48 16.57 18.76 20.48
CA PRO A 48 15.85 18.16 21.60
C PRO A 48 14.66 19.04 22.00
N THR A 49 13.58 18.42 22.52
CA THR A 49 12.33 19.12 22.86
C THR A 49 12.55 20.30 23.79
N TRP A 50 13.42 20.17 24.80
CA TRP A 50 13.73 21.26 25.72
C TRP A 50 14.34 22.49 25.03
N TRP A 51 15.11 22.31 23.95
CA TRP A 51 15.69 23.43 23.20
C TRP A 51 14.60 24.18 22.43
N LEU A 52 13.63 23.44 21.90
CA LEU A 52 12.47 24.00 21.22
C LEU A 52 11.61 24.79 22.21
N ASP A 53 11.27 24.18 23.35
CA ASP A 53 10.49 24.84 24.40
C ASP A 53 11.20 26.06 24.96
N PHE A 54 12.52 25.97 25.19
CA PHE A 54 13.35 27.09 25.60
C PHE A 54 13.30 28.20 24.56
N LYS A 55 13.51 27.87 23.29
CA LYS A 55 13.50 28.84 22.19
C LYS A 55 12.13 29.53 22.07
N GLU A 56 11.03 28.77 22.12
CA GLU A 56 9.66 29.31 22.04
C GLU A 56 9.33 30.28 23.19
N ARG A 57 9.94 30.10 24.37
CA ARG A 57 9.76 30.99 25.53
C ARG A 57 10.61 32.27 25.50
N LEU A 58 11.60 32.36 24.61
CA LEU A 58 12.43 33.57 24.48
C LEU A 58 11.71 34.66 23.71
N LYS A 59 12.07 35.93 23.96
CA LYS A 59 11.56 37.05 23.13
C LYS A 59 11.97 36.88 21.66
N PRO A 60 11.19 37.36 20.68
CA PRO A 60 11.45 37.17 19.25
C PRO A 60 12.86 37.60 18.80
N GLU A 61 13.41 38.65 19.41
CA GLU A 61 14.78 39.12 19.17
C GLU A 61 15.86 38.09 19.51
N TRP A 62 15.66 37.32 20.58
CA TRP A 62 16.57 36.23 21.00
C TRP A 62 16.34 34.97 20.17
N GLN A 63 15.09 34.67 19.79
CA GLN A 63 14.79 33.54 18.91
C GLN A 63 15.51 33.63 17.56
N LYS A 64 15.62 34.84 16.99
CA LYS A 64 16.35 35.12 15.74
C LYS A 64 17.86 34.98 15.88
N ARG A 65 18.41 35.25 17.08
CA ARG A 65 19.85 35.16 17.36
C ARG A 65 20.31 33.74 17.68
N LEU A 66 19.41 32.89 18.18
CA LEU A 66 19.72 31.48 18.43
C LEU A 66 19.68 30.66 17.14
N PRO A 67 20.53 29.62 17.03
CA PRO A 67 20.48 28.68 15.91
C PRO A 67 19.05 28.25 15.60
N GLY A 68 18.66 28.33 14.32
CA GLY A 68 17.40 27.79 13.82
C GLY A 68 17.20 26.34 14.28
N VAL A 69 15.96 25.90 14.39
CA VAL A 69 15.68 24.46 14.44
C VAL A 69 16.03 23.96 13.05
N ARG A 70 17.25 23.41 12.91
CA ARG A 70 17.85 23.18 11.58
C ARG A 70 17.14 22.08 10.79
N ALA A 71 16.19 21.39 11.40
CA ALA A 71 15.65 20.17 10.86
C ALA A 71 14.22 19.90 11.33
N LYS A 72 13.28 19.89 10.39
CA LYS A 72 11.97 19.31 10.60
C LYS A 72 11.60 18.47 9.40
N THR A 73 11.30 17.21 9.66
CA THR A 73 10.79 16.27 8.65
C THR A 73 9.47 15.76 9.13
N VAL A 74 8.50 15.68 8.24
CA VAL A 74 7.21 15.08 8.55
C VAL A 74 6.94 14.02 7.51
N THR A 75 6.66 12.81 7.98
CA THR A 75 6.09 11.74 7.17
C THR A 75 4.61 11.66 7.51
N THR A 76 3.76 11.67 6.49
CA THR A 76 2.31 11.43 6.66
C THR A 76 1.93 10.18 5.89
N ASN A 77 1.33 9.23 6.58
CA ASN A 77 0.88 7.96 6.06
C ASN A 77 -0.66 7.93 6.04
N ALA A 78 -1.24 7.24 5.05
CA ALA A 78 -2.70 7.09 4.95
C ALA A 78 -3.31 6.25 6.08
N THR A 79 -2.48 5.46 6.78
CA THR A 79 -2.84 4.58 7.89
C THR A 79 -1.79 4.72 8.99
N GLU A 80 -2.12 4.31 10.21
CA GLU A 80 -1.14 4.26 11.30
C GLU A 80 -0.02 3.28 10.96
N GLN A 81 1.23 3.71 11.10
CA GLN A 81 2.41 2.92 10.81
C GLN A 81 3.46 3.14 11.89
N LEU A 82 4.33 2.15 12.07
CA LEU A 82 5.55 2.33 12.83
C LEU A 82 6.56 3.06 11.94
N THR A 83 7.12 4.16 12.41
CA THR A 83 8.19 4.87 11.69
C THR A 83 9.47 4.85 12.52
N VAL A 84 10.55 4.36 11.91
CA VAL A 84 11.90 4.35 12.49
C VAL A 84 12.76 5.36 11.76
N TRP A 85 13.33 6.30 12.51
CA TRP A 85 14.28 7.29 12.01
C TRP A 85 15.69 6.86 12.38
N VAL A 86 16.57 6.83 11.38
CA VAL A 86 17.98 6.46 11.58
C VAL A 86 18.92 7.52 11.05
N SER A 87 20.06 7.66 11.71
CA SER A 87 21.21 8.41 11.20
C SER A 87 22.42 7.48 11.09
N ARG A 88 23.34 7.82 10.20
CA ARG A 88 24.62 7.14 10.08
C ARG A 88 25.74 8.14 10.29
N PHE A 89 26.70 7.79 11.14
CA PHE A 89 27.82 8.65 11.50
C PHE A 89 29.15 7.94 11.23
N ASP A 90 30.12 8.67 10.67
CA ASP A 90 31.49 8.21 10.50
C ASP A 90 32.36 8.87 11.59
N PRO A 91 32.79 8.11 12.62
CA PRO A 91 33.64 8.65 13.68
C PRO A 91 35.01 9.11 13.18
N LYS A 92 35.56 8.50 12.12
CA LYS A 92 36.89 8.84 11.61
C LYS A 92 36.87 10.17 10.86
N ALA A 93 35.85 10.37 10.03
CA ALA A 93 35.67 11.61 9.29
C ALA A 93 34.88 12.69 10.08
N ASN A 94 34.42 12.37 11.29
CA ASN A 94 33.58 13.22 12.15
C ASN A 94 32.41 13.86 11.39
N LYS A 95 31.70 13.06 10.60
CA LYS A 95 30.59 13.54 9.77
C LYS A 95 29.46 12.52 9.69
N PHE A 96 28.25 13.02 9.52
CA PHE A 96 27.12 12.17 9.18
C PHE A 96 27.17 11.77 7.69
N LEU A 97 26.71 10.56 7.40
CA LEU A 97 26.66 9.94 6.09
C LEU A 97 25.22 9.59 5.72
N ASP A 98 24.96 9.43 4.42
CA ASP A 98 23.70 8.82 3.99
C ASP A 98 23.56 7.43 4.61
N ALA A 99 22.42 7.19 5.26
CA ALA A 99 22.11 5.88 5.79
C ALA A 99 22.01 4.85 4.66
N ASN A 100 21.54 5.27 3.47
CA ASN A 100 21.40 4.45 2.25
C ASN A 100 21.01 3.00 2.55
N LEU A 101 19.96 2.84 3.36
CA LEU A 101 19.47 1.54 3.78
C LEU A 101 18.98 0.78 2.56
N ASP A 102 19.47 -0.45 2.38
CA ASP A 102 18.98 -1.33 1.32
C ASP A 102 17.55 -1.77 1.65
N TRP A 103 16.59 -1.26 0.88
CA TRP A 103 15.17 -1.55 1.07
C TRP A 103 14.81 -3.03 0.94
N GLN A 104 15.60 -3.83 0.21
CA GLN A 104 15.36 -5.26 0.03
C GLN A 104 15.74 -6.08 1.27
N HIS A 105 16.72 -5.59 2.02
CA HIS A 105 17.26 -6.26 3.21
C HIS A 105 16.78 -5.60 4.52
N THR A 106 16.15 -4.44 4.44
CA THR A 106 15.61 -3.71 5.59
C THR A 106 14.22 -4.24 5.94
N GLY A 107 13.99 -4.48 7.23
CA GLY A 107 12.71 -4.96 7.72
C GLY A 107 12.58 -4.95 9.23
N MET A 108 11.35 -5.12 9.70
CA MET A 108 11.10 -5.55 11.07
C MET A 108 10.90 -7.05 11.09
N LEU A 109 11.57 -7.74 12.00
CA LEU A 109 11.32 -9.14 12.31
C LEU A 109 10.42 -9.24 13.54
N ASP A 110 9.42 -10.10 13.42
CA ASP A 110 8.66 -10.60 14.54
C ASP A 110 9.46 -11.66 15.33
N THR A 111 8.93 -12.09 16.47
CA THR A 111 9.56 -13.12 17.31
C THR A 111 9.74 -14.47 16.62
N ASP A 112 8.86 -14.85 15.68
CA ASP A 112 8.96 -16.05 14.84
C ASP A 112 9.85 -15.85 13.60
N GLY A 113 10.43 -14.66 13.43
CA GLY A 113 11.23 -14.29 12.26
C GLY A 113 10.40 -13.81 11.06
N PHE A 114 9.08 -13.58 11.20
CA PHE A 114 8.29 -12.99 10.13
C PHE A 114 8.82 -11.60 9.75
N HIS A 115 9.13 -11.40 8.47
CA HIS A 115 9.75 -10.18 7.97
C HIS A 115 8.73 -9.19 7.37
N TYR A 116 8.54 -8.07 8.05
CA TYR A 116 7.79 -6.90 7.57
C TYR A 116 8.70 -5.99 6.74
N SER A 117 8.38 -5.88 5.44
CA SER A 117 9.08 -4.94 4.56
C SER A 117 8.62 -3.51 4.84
N PRO A 118 9.49 -2.52 4.62
CA PRO A 118 9.09 -1.12 4.69
C PRO A 118 8.05 -0.79 3.62
N THR A 119 7.12 0.08 3.95
CA THR A 119 6.05 0.58 3.07
C THR A 119 6.32 1.97 2.50
N GLY A 120 7.35 2.65 2.99
CA GLY A 120 7.73 3.96 2.51
C GLY A 120 9.02 4.44 3.15
N ASN A 121 9.77 5.23 2.38
CA ASN A 121 11.05 5.79 2.77
C ASN A 121 11.03 7.28 2.48
N LEU A 122 11.55 8.10 3.40
CA LEU A 122 11.91 9.48 3.09
C LEU A 122 13.40 9.66 3.34
N GLY A 123 14.11 9.99 2.26
CA GLY A 123 15.49 10.40 2.28
C GLY A 123 15.59 11.91 2.17
N LYS A 124 16.32 12.52 3.10
CA LYS A 124 16.72 13.94 3.13
C LYS A 124 15.56 14.92 3.34
N PRO A 125 15.31 15.29 4.61
CA PRO A 125 14.55 16.50 4.89
C PRO A 125 15.33 17.73 4.44
N ASP A 126 14.63 18.76 3.96
CA ASP A 126 15.23 20.06 3.66
C ASP A 126 16.03 20.58 4.87
N GLY A 127 17.31 20.88 4.64
CA GLY A 127 18.20 21.42 5.67
C GLY A 127 18.76 20.41 6.68
N VAL A 128 18.44 19.12 6.56
CA VAL A 128 18.87 18.07 7.50
C VAL A 128 19.73 17.06 6.76
N PRO A 129 21.04 17.24 6.84
CA PRO A 129 21.91 16.29 6.21
C PRO A 129 21.81 15.00 7.07
N TRP A 130 21.25 13.93 6.47
CA TRP A 130 21.53 12.52 6.84
C TRP A 130 20.65 11.80 7.89
N VAL A 131 19.34 12.09 7.95
CA VAL A 131 18.38 11.21 8.66
C VAL A 131 17.44 10.55 7.66
N TRP A 132 17.18 9.26 7.85
CA TRP A 132 16.35 8.43 6.99
C TRP A 132 15.18 7.87 7.78
N SER A 133 13.96 7.90 7.22
CA SER A 133 12.82 7.22 7.82
C SER A 133 12.46 5.94 7.07
N GLN A 134 12.09 4.91 7.82
CA GLN A 134 11.49 3.67 7.33
C GLN A 134 10.14 3.50 8.01
N SER A 135 9.07 3.43 7.23
CA SER A 135 7.74 3.15 7.77
C SER A 135 7.35 1.70 7.53
N PHE A 136 6.72 1.07 8.53
CA PHE A 136 6.27 -0.31 8.50
C PHE A 136 4.77 -0.37 8.78
N ALA A 137 4.03 -1.00 7.88
CA ALA A 137 2.62 -1.32 8.09
C ALA A 137 2.45 -2.53 9.03
N ASN A 138 1.18 -2.78 9.40
CA ASN A 138 0.79 -3.86 10.30
C ASN A 138 1.39 -3.71 11.71
N PHE A 139 1.23 -2.52 12.29
CA PHE A 139 1.36 -2.23 13.72
C PHE A 139 0.03 -1.64 14.22
N PRO A 140 -0.35 -1.82 15.50
CA PRO A 140 0.47 -2.22 16.66
C PRO A 140 0.78 -3.72 16.77
N ARG A 141 1.67 -4.09 17.72
CA ARG A 141 2.07 -5.48 18.04
C ARG A 141 2.12 -5.71 19.56
N ARG A 142 1.94 -6.96 20.04
CA ARG A 142 1.97 -7.28 21.49
C ARG A 142 3.36 -7.32 22.09
N GLN A 143 4.36 -7.69 21.28
CA GLN A 143 5.74 -7.86 21.71
C GLN A 143 6.34 -6.57 22.27
N PRO A 144 7.13 -6.64 23.36
CA PRO A 144 7.70 -5.46 23.99
C PRO A 144 8.82 -4.82 23.16
N GLU A 145 9.51 -5.63 22.35
CA GLU A 145 10.64 -5.22 21.54
C GLU A 145 10.50 -5.75 20.12
N LEU A 146 11.07 -5.01 19.18
CA LEU A 146 11.04 -5.27 17.75
C LEU A 146 12.46 -5.47 17.26
N ARG A 147 12.66 -6.43 16.36
CA ARG A 147 13.96 -6.70 15.75
C ARG A 147 14.06 -5.94 14.44
N PHE A 148 14.79 -4.83 14.44
CA PHE A 148 15.05 -4.07 13.24
C PHE A 148 16.30 -4.62 12.54
N VAL A 149 16.13 -5.15 11.34
CA VAL A 149 17.22 -5.70 10.53
C VAL A 149 17.39 -4.87 9.27
N GLY A 150 18.61 -4.85 8.73
CA GLY A 150 18.89 -4.15 7.49
C GLY A 150 20.30 -4.34 6.97
N ALA A 151 20.60 -3.62 5.89
CA ALA A 151 21.93 -3.55 5.33
C ALA A 151 22.25 -2.15 4.80
N VAL A 152 23.53 -1.78 4.86
CA VAL A 152 24.12 -0.59 4.25
C VAL A 152 25.28 -1.06 3.36
N GLY A 153 25.02 -1.15 2.06
CA GLY A 153 25.92 -1.87 1.15
C GLY A 153 26.01 -3.34 1.54
N THR A 154 27.22 -3.83 1.84
CA THR A 154 27.46 -5.20 2.30
C THR A 154 27.36 -5.37 3.83
N ASN A 155 27.29 -4.27 4.58
CA ASN A 155 27.23 -4.31 6.04
C ASN A 155 25.82 -4.61 6.51
N ARG A 156 25.61 -5.77 7.15
CA ARG A 156 24.32 -6.12 7.78
C ARG A 156 24.27 -5.66 9.22
N PHE A 157 23.06 -5.37 9.72
CA PHE A 157 22.84 -5.04 11.12
C PHE A 157 21.54 -5.64 11.64
N GLU A 158 21.48 -5.76 12.97
CA GLU A 158 20.28 -6.09 13.73
C GLU A 158 20.27 -5.22 14.99
N LEU A 159 19.11 -4.65 15.32
CA LEU A 159 18.89 -3.78 16.46
C LEU A 159 17.61 -4.19 17.18
N MET A 160 17.68 -4.34 18.50
CA MET A 160 16.49 -4.49 19.34
C MET A 160 15.93 -3.10 19.67
N LEU A 161 14.69 -2.86 19.26
CA LEU A 161 14.01 -1.59 19.42
C LEU A 161 12.84 -1.73 20.39
N PRO A 162 12.54 -0.73 21.24
CA PRO A 162 11.29 -0.73 21.99
C PRO A 162 10.09 -0.63 21.03
N ASN A 163 9.01 -1.36 21.31
CA ASN A 163 7.75 -1.23 20.59
C ASN A 163 6.94 -0.05 21.14
N PRO A 164 6.82 1.10 20.43
CA PRO A 164 6.10 2.27 20.93
C PRO A 164 4.58 2.09 20.93
N ALA A 165 4.08 1.08 20.22
CA ALA A 165 2.65 0.83 20.02
C ALA A 165 2.28 -0.54 20.59
N ARG A 166 2.71 -0.82 21.82
CA ARG A 166 2.32 -2.05 22.50
C ARG A 166 0.84 -1.99 22.84
N THR A 167 0.10 -2.98 22.39
CA THR A 167 -1.31 -3.14 22.75
C THR A 167 -1.57 -4.56 23.25
N ASN A 168 -2.55 -4.69 24.14
CA ASN A 168 -3.13 -5.97 24.55
C ASN A 168 -4.53 -6.00 23.94
N PRO A 169 -4.71 -6.61 22.76
CA PRO A 169 -5.99 -6.55 22.10
C PRO A 169 -7.04 -7.36 22.87
N PRO A 170 -8.33 -7.00 22.74
CA PRO A 170 -9.39 -7.79 23.34
C PRO A 170 -9.35 -9.22 22.78
N PRO A 171 -9.72 -10.23 23.57
CA PRO A 171 -9.87 -11.58 23.07
C PRO A 171 -10.98 -11.59 22.00
N TRP A 172 -10.69 -12.08 20.80
CA TRP A 172 -11.73 -12.36 19.82
C TRP A 172 -12.23 -13.79 20.03
N GLN A 173 -13.54 -13.97 19.97
CA GLN A 173 -14.15 -15.28 19.93
C GLN A 173 -14.19 -15.77 18.49
N ALA A 174 -13.45 -16.84 18.22
CA ALA A 174 -13.49 -17.53 16.94
C ALA A 174 -14.84 -18.23 16.74
N GLU A 175 -15.33 -18.26 15.51
CA GLU A 175 -16.47 -19.10 15.13
C GLU A 175 -15.95 -20.44 14.59
N ALA A 176 -16.75 -21.49 14.78
CA ALA A 176 -16.47 -22.78 14.18
C ALA A 176 -16.63 -22.71 12.66
N LEU A 177 -15.74 -23.39 11.94
CA LEU A 177 -15.86 -23.58 10.49
C LEU A 177 -16.57 -24.91 10.18
N PRO A 178 -17.42 -24.98 9.14
CA PRO A 178 -17.74 -23.90 8.19
C PRO A 178 -18.62 -22.80 8.79
N ALA A 179 -18.37 -21.55 8.40
CA ALA A 179 -19.14 -20.38 8.83
C ALA A 179 -19.90 -19.77 7.64
N TRP A 180 -21.12 -19.29 7.90
CA TRP A 180 -22.03 -18.75 6.88
C TRP A 180 -22.28 -17.26 7.11
N ARG A 181 -22.40 -16.51 6.01
CA ARG A 181 -22.88 -15.12 5.98
C ARG A 181 -23.79 -14.90 4.79
N THR A 182 -24.71 -13.96 4.90
CA THR A 182 -25.62 -13.57 3.82
C THR A 182 -25.78 -12.06 3.76
N ASN A 183 -25.97 -11.53 2.57
CA ASN A 183 -26.37 -10.14 2.35
C ASN A 183 -27.74 -10.07 1.63
N SER A 184 -28.63 -11.01 1.94
CA SER A 184 -29.93 -11.28 1.29
C SER A 184 -29.85 -12.00 -0.07
N GLU A 185 -29.03 -11.54 -1.01
CA GLU A 185 -28.95 -12.12 -2.36
C GLU A 185 -27.90 -13.25 -2.45
N VAL A 186 -26.76 -13.05 -1.80
CA VAL A 186 -25.63 -13.97 -1.86
C VAL A 186 -25.38 -14.53 -0.47
N VAL A 187 -25.24 -15.85 -0.41
CA VAL A 187 -24.79 -16.57 0.78
C VAL A 187 -23.35 -17.01 0.54
N VAL A 188 -22.46 -16.65 1.46
CA VAL A 188 -21.06 -17.02 1.43
C VAL A 188 -20.77 -17.99 2.57
N ARG A 189 -20.18 -19.13 2.22
CA ARG A 189 -19.70 -20.12 3.17
C ARG A 189 -18.17 -20.11 3.20
N LEU A 190 -17.61 -19.75 4.35
CA LEU A 190 -16.18 -19.96 4.64
C LEU A 190 -16.00 -21.38 5.17
N ASN A 191 -15.39 -22.25 4.36
CA ASN A 191 -15.17 -23.65 4.74
C ASN A 191 -13.89 -23.82 5.55
N GLU A 192 -12.83 -23.13 5.15
CA GLU A 192 -11.49 -23.36 5.65
C GLU A 192 -10.66 -22.09 5.48
N VAL A 193 -9.74 -21.86 6.41
CA VAL A 193 -8.61 -20.95 6.23
C VAL A 193 -7.35 -21.75 6.42
N ARG A 194 -6.50 -21.79 5.39
CA ARG A 194 -5.25 -22.55 5.40
C ARG A 194 -4.05 -21.66 5.18
N VAL A 195 -2.91 -22.12 5.69
CA VAL A 195 -1.62 -21.49 5.38
C VAL A 195 -1.08 -22.10 4.09
N SER A 196 -0.94 -21.30 3.05
CA SER A 196 -0.22 -21.66 1.84
C SER A 196 1.20 -21.11 1.91
N PRO A 197 2.24 -21.91 1.58
CA PRO A 197 3.55 -21.34 1.31
C PRO A 197 3.40 -20.30 0.19
N PHE A 198 4.01 -19.13 0.34
CA PHE A 198 3.99 -18.10 -0.71
C PHE A 198 4.74 -18.65 -1.93
N ASN A 199 4.13 -18.54 -3.10
CA ASN A 199 4.70 -19.05 -4.35
C ASN A 199 6.13 -18.51 -4.55
N LYS A 200 7.04 -19.39 -5.00
CA LYS A 200 8.52 -19.31 -5.02
C LYS A 200 9.19 -18.04 -5.58
N HIS A 201 8.44 -17.02 -6.02
CA HIS A 201 8.96 -15.83 -6.70
C HIS A 201 9.29 -14.64 -5.79
N ARG A 202 9.07 -14.71 -4.47
CA ARG A 202 9.58 -13.68 -3.55
C ARG A 202 10.33 -14.34 -2.39
N SER A 203 11.57 -13.91 -2.20
CA SER A 203 12.52 -14.35 -1.17
C SER A 203 12.08 -14.09 0.29
N SER A 204 10.88 -13.58 0.52
CA SER A 204 10.45 -13.11 1.83
C SER A 204 10.02 -14.20 2.80
N GLY A 205 9.98 -15.48 2.38
CA GLY A 205 9.61 -16.60 3.26
C GLY A 205 8.20 -16.48 3.86
N ARG A 206 7.37 -15.56 3.38
CA ARG A 206 6.04 -15.30 3.91
C ARG A 206 5.20 -16.55 3.66
N ALA A 207 4.38 -16.95 4.62
CA ALA A 207 3.25 -17.81 4.30
C ALA A 207 2.01 -16.93 4.15
N GLN A 208 1.12 -17.31 3.24
CA GLN A 208 -0.11 -16.59 2.96
C GLN A 208 -1.28 -17.36 3.53
N LEU A 209 -2.23 -16.64 4.11
CA LEU A 209 -3.52 -17.22 4.43
C LEU A 209 -4.36 -17.28 3.15
N GLN A 210 -4.99 -18.43 2.94
CA GLN A 210 -5.94 -18.65 1.86
C GLN A 210 -7.26 -19.09 2.45
N SER A 211 -8.34 -18.47 1.99
CA SER A 211 -9.70 -18.85 2.32
C SER A 211 -10.25 -19.81 1.27
N ARG A 212 -11.00 -20.83 1.71
CA ARG A 212 -11.81 -21.69 0.85
C ARG A 212 -13.26 -21.28 0.98
N LEU A 213 -13.77 -20.63 -0.05
CA LEU A 213 -15.09 -20.02 -0.07
C LEU A 213 -16.01 -20.76 -1.04
N ASP A 214 -17.26 -20.97 -0.64
CA ASP A 214 -18.35 -21.31 -1.55
C ASP A 214 -19.37 -20.17 -1.57
N PHE A 215 -19.95 -19.96 -2.76
CA PHE A 215 -20.95 -18.94 -3.01
C PHE A 215 -22.25 -19.59 -3.42
N PHE A 216 -23.35 -19.10 -2.85
CA PHE A 216 -24.68 -19.53 -3.21
C PHE A 216 -25.54 -18.31 -3.53
N ALA A 217 -26.34 -18.42 -4.58
CA ALA A 217 -27.39 -17.46 -4.91
C ALA A 217 -28.64 -18.25 -5.29
N GLU A 218 -29.81 -17.79 -4.84
CA GLU A 218 -31.09 -18.47 -5.08
C GLU A 218 -31.08 -19.95 -4.62
N GLY A 219 -30.34 -20.25 -3.54
CA GLY A 219 -30.22 -21.60 -3.00
C GLY A 219 -29.27 -22.55 -3.76
N HIS A 220 -28.64 -22.11 -4.84
CA HIS A 220 -27.75 -22.94 -5.66
C HIS A 220 -26.29 -22.50 -5.57
N SER A 221 -25.36 -23.45 -5.67
CA SER A 221 -23.92 -23.16 -5.76
C SER A 221 -23.61 -22.39 -7.04
N ARG A 222 -22.88 -21.28 -6.91
CA ARG A 222 -22.51 -20.36 -8.00
C ARG A 222 -21.00 -20.18 -8.06
N PHE A 223 -20.28 -21.29 -8.22
CA PHE A 223 -18.83 -21.24 -8.43
C PHE A 223 -18.51 -20.44 -9.71
N GLY A 224 -17.51 -19.55 -9.64
CA GLY A 224 -17.09 -18.71 -10.77
C GLY A 224 -17.91 -17.43 -10.97
N TRP A 225 -19.08 -17.27 -10.34
CA TRP A 225 -19.91 -16.05 -10.45
C TRP A 225 -19.38 -14.87 -9.66
N PHE A 226 -18.36 -15.05 -8.83
CA PHE A 226 -17.86 -14.01 -7.95
C PHE A 226 -16.34 -13.95 -7.93
N ASP A 227 -15.82 -12.75 -8.10
CA ASP A 227 -14.44 -12.40 -7.79
C ASP A 227 -14.35 -11.95 -6.33
N THR A 228 -13.20 -12.17 -5.68
CA THR A 228 -13.01 -11.80 -4.27
C THR A 228 -11.80 -10.89 -4.05
N GLU A 229 -11.84 -10.16 -2.93
CA GLU A 229 -10.70 -9.53 -2.29
C GLU A 229 -10.74 -9.93 -0.82
N SER A 230 -9.73 -10.68 -0.39
CA SER A 230 -9.61 -11.14 1.00
C SER A 230 -8.57 -10.30 1.73
N LYS A 231 -8.95 -9.74 2.88
CA LYS A 231 -8.01 -9.18 3.86
C LYS A 231 -8.18 -9.92 5.17
N PHE A 232 -7.07 -10.32 5.73
CA PHE A 232 -7.04 -10.95 7.03
C PHE A 232 -6.74 -9.91 8.09
N ALA A 233 -7.33 -10.06 9.27
CA ALA A 233 -7.07 -9.21 10.40
C ALA A 233 -6.66 -10.00 11.64
N ASP A 234 -5.70 -9.44 12.37
CA ASP A 234 -5.29 -9.92 13.69
C ASP A 234 -5.98 -9.09 14.80
N PRO A 235 -6.00 -9.59 16.05
CA PRO A 235 -6.63 -8.89 17.17
C PRO A 235 -6.08 -7.48 17.40
N THR A 236 -4.80 -7.24 17.08
CA THR A 236 -4.18 -5.91 17.18
C THR A 236 -4.74 -4.89 16.18
N GLY A 237 -5.62 -5.31 15.27
CA GLY A 237 -6.28 -4.44 14.30
C GLY A 237 -5.54 -4.33 12.96
N ASN A 238 -4.41 -5.04 12.81
CA ASN A 238 -3.67 -5.02 11.55
C ASN A 238 -4.45 -5.76 10.47
N ARG A 239 -4.43 -5.24 9.24
CA ARG A 239 -5.16 -5.83 8.11
C ARG A 239 -4.27 -5.98 6.90
N SER A 240 -4.10 -7.21 6.42
CA SER A 240 -3.25 -7.52 5.26
C SER A 240 -3.62 -8.85 4.63
N TRP A 241 -3.15 -9.07 3.41
CA TRP A 241 -3.17 -10.36 2.72
C TRP A 241 -2.07 -11.32 3.24
N GLY A 242 -1.11 -10.78 4.00
CA GLY A 242 -0.12 -11.53 4.76
C GLY A 242 0.15 -10.86 6.10
N LEU A 243 -0.07 -11.60 7.18
CA LEU A 243 0.21 -11.23 8.57
C LEU A 243 1.14 -12.29 9.18
N SER A 244 1.84 -11.94 10.24
CA SER A 244 2.61 -12.89 11.02
C SER A 244 1.70 -13.93 11.68
N PHE A 245 2.23 -15.13 11.94
CA PHE A 245 1.54 -16.18 12.68
C PHE A 245 1.70 -16.03 14.20
N THR A 246 2.63 -15.19 14.66
CA THR A 246 2.77 -14.84 16.09
C THR A 246 1.53 -14.15 16.64
N GLU A 247 0.89 -13.30 15.82
CA GLU A 247 -0.41 -12.74 16.14
C GLU A 247 -1.49 -13.64 15.51
N PRO A 248 -2.39 -14.23 16.30
CA PRO A 248 -3.38 -15.15 15.78
C PRO A 248 -4.31 -14.39 14.83
N VAL A 249 -4.23 -14.67 13.53
CA VAL A 249 -5.16 -14.12 12.56
C VAL A 249 -6.53 -14.75 12.75
N GLN A 250 -7.52 -13.93 13.08
CA GLN A 250 -8.81 -14.42 13.57
C GLN A 250 -10.01 -13.83 12.84
N GLN A 251 -9.80 -12.93 11.87
CA GLN A 251 -10.87 -12.35 11.06
C GLN A 251 -10.50 -12.33 9.57
N LEU A 252 -11.49 -12.62 8.72
CA LEU A 252 -11.44 -12.47 7.28
C LEU A 252 -12.46 -11.40 6.90
N ASP A 253 -11.95 -10.27 6.43
CA ASP A 253 -12.72 -9.26 5.71
C ASP A 253 -12.72 -9.68 4.25
N LEU A 254 -13.86 -10.17 3.79
CA LEU A 254 -14.07 -10.60 2.43
C LEU A 254 -14.92 -9.59 1.71
N ARG A 255 -14.40 -9.10 0.58
CA ARG A 255 -15.17 -8.32 -0.36
C ARG A 255 -15.44 -9.15 -1.60
N VAL A 256 -16.70 -9.25 -1.98
CA VAL A 256 -17.20 -10.09 -3.07
C VAL A 256 -17.75 -9.18 -4.16
N TYR A 257 -17.38 -9.48 -5.39
CA TYR A 257 -17.84 -8.75 -6.57
C TYR A 257 -18.44 -9.75 -7.54
N PRO A 258 -19.61 -9.48 -8.15
CA PRO A 258 -20.07 -10.27 -9.28
C PRO A 258 -18.99 -10.31 -10.37
N SER A 259 -18.69 -11.52 -10.84
CA SER A 259 -17.79 -11.75 -11.96
C SER A 259 -18.51 -11.49 -13.29
N ALA A 260 -17.77 -11.61 -14.38
CA ALA A 260 -18.30 -11.58 -15.74
C ALA A 260 -19.43 -12.59 -15.98
N ASP A 261 -19.35 -13.74 -15.30
CA ASP A 261 -20.22 -14.89 -15.52
C ASP A 261 -21.50 -14.81 -14.69
N SER A 262 -21.64 -13.79 -13.84
CA SER A 262 -22.85 -13.55 -13.05
C SER A 262 -23.94 -12.88 -13.91
N PRO A 263 -25.20 -13.36 -13.89
CA PRO A 263 -26.33 -12.71 -14.56
C PRO A 263 -26.56 -11.26 -14.10
N GLN A 264 -26.12 -10.91 -12.89
CA GLN A 264 -26.23 -9.54 -12.37
C GLN A 264 -25.29 -8.57 -13.11
N ALA A 265 -24.22 -9.06 -13.74
CA ALA A 265 -23.30 -8.24 -14.50
C ALA A 265 -23.93 -7.72 -15.80
N THR A 266 -24.79 -8.49 -16.47
CA THR A 266 -25.33 -8.15 -17.80
C THR A 266 -26.40 -7.06 -17.78
N ASN A 267 -27.15 -6.92 -16.69
CA ASN A 267 -28.22 -5.92 -16.56
C ASN A 267 -27.73 -4.54 -16.10
N ARG A 268 -26.44 -4.42 -15.75
CA ARG A 268 -25.79 -3.20 -15.24
C ARG A 268 -24.61 -2.79 -16.12
N CYS A 269 -24.75 -3.02 -17.43
CA CYS A 269 -23.72 -2.72 -18.42
C CYS A 269 -23.95 -1.35 -19.06
N LEU A 270 -22.92 -0.51 -19.07
CA LEU A 270 -22.82 0.61 -19.99
C LEU A 270 -22.24 0.12 -21.30
N ARG A 271 -22.95 0.40 -22.39
CA ARG A 271 -22.58 -0.02 -23.73
C ARG A 271 -22.18 1.21 -24.52
N PHE A 272 -20.92 1.28 -24.93
CA PHE A 272 -20.45 2.30 -25.84
C PHE A 272 -20.23 1.65 -27.20
N ALA A 273 -21.04 2.07 -28.18
CA ALA A 273 -20.79 1.72 -29.56
C ALA A 273 -19.50 2.40 -30.00
N LEU A 274 -18.52 1.60 -30.43
CA LEU A 274 -17.29 2.07 -31.05
C LEU A 274 -17.48 1.92 -32.57
N PRO A 275 -17.87 3.00 -33.27
CA PRO A 275 -18.19 2.91 -34.70
C PRO A 275 -16.97 2.51 -35.53
N GLN A 276 -15.76 2.89 -35.09
CA GLN A 276 -14.51 2.51 -35.74
C GLN A 276 -13.36 2.48 -34.72
N MET A 277 -12.44 1.53 -34.90
CA MET A 277 -11.21 1.48 -34.12
C MET A 277 -10.17 2.46 -34.67
N PRO A 278 -9.50 3.26 -33.82
CA PRO A 278 -8.46 4.17 -34.29
C PRO A 278 -7.30 3.42 -34.94
N GLY A 279 -6.74 3.98 -36.01
CA GLY A 279 -5.54 3.49 -36.67
C GLY A 279 -4.28 3.66 -35.80
N ALA A 280 -3.13 3.21 -36.32
CA ALA A 280 -1.87 3.33 -35.60
C ALA A 280 -1.50 4.81 -35.33
N GLY A 281 -1.19 5.15 -34.08
CA GLY A 281 -0.90 6.52 -33.64
C GLY A 281 -2.15 7.40 -33.47
N GLU A 282 -3.34 6.88 -33.75
CA GLU A 282 -4.60 7.59 -33.59
C GLU A 282 -5.27 7.23 -32.27
N PHE A 283 -6.16 8.12 -31.81
CA PHE A 283 -7.02 7.87 -30.67
C PHE A 283 -8.41 8.46 -30.92
N ALA A 284 -9.42 7.86 -30.30
CA ALA A 284 -10.78 8.36 -30.25
C ALA A 284 -11.16 8.58 -28.79
N MET A 285 -11.74 9.73 -28.50
CA MET A 285 -12.22 10.07 -27.17
C MET A 285 -13.74 10.15 -27.19
N PHE A 286 -14.37 9.40 -26.31
CA PHE A 286 -15.81 9.35 -26.13
C PHE A 286 -16.16 10.04 -24.82
N THR A 287 -16.67 11.26 -24.93
CA THR A 287 -17.13 12.07 -23.79
C THR A 287 -18.65 11.96 -23.62
N ASN A 288 -19.18 10.74 -23.74
CA ASN A 288 -20.57 10.49 -23.37
C ASN A 288 -20.59 10.07 -21.92
N GLY A 289 -20.66 11.07 -21.04
CA GLY A 289 -20.69 10.89 -19.61
C GLY A 289 -21.81 9.93 -19.23
N ALA A 290 -21.48 8.81 -18.60
CA ALA A 290 -22.44 7.85 -18.10
C ALA A 290 -22.33 7.79 -16.57
N THR A 291 -23.46 7.92 -15.88
CA THR A 291 -23.53 7.79 -14.42
C THR A 291 -24.10 6.42 -14.05
N PHE A 292 -23.50 5.81 -13.03
CA PHE A 292 -23.97 4.57 -12.44
C PHE A 292 -23.98 4.68 -10.91
N GLY A 293 -25.17 4.85 -10.33
CA GLY A 293 -25.29 5.24 -8.92
C GLY A 293 -24.47 6.52 -8.68
N SER A 294 -23.50 6.45 -7.77
CA SER A 294 -22.58 7.58 -7.48
C SER A 294 -21.32 7.63 -8.34
N ALA A 295 -21.07 6.65 -9.22
CA ALA A 295 -19.89 6.65 -10.09
C ALA A 295 -20.21 7.34 -11.42
N ARG A 296 -19.27 8.12 -11.96
CA ARG A 296 -19.40 8.76 -13.26
C ARG A 296 -18.21 8.37 -14.14
N ILE A 297 -18.52 7.87 -15.33
CA ILE A 297 -17.55 7.67 -16.40
C ILE A 297 -17.67 8.90 -17.29
N ASP A 298 -16.66 9.76 -17.29
CA ASP A 298 -16.69 11.02 -18.04
C ASP A 298 -16.19 10.82 -19.47
N THR A 299 -15.14 10.03 -19.59
CA THR A 299 -14.38 9.91 -20.83
C THR A 299 -13.86 8.49 -21.00
N VAL A 300 -14.16 7.88 -22.14
CA VAL A 300 -13.48 6.67 -22.62
C VAL A 300 -12.52 7.09 -23.72
N LEU A 301 -11.24 6.79 -23.55
CA LEU A 301 -10.21 6.97 -24.57
C LEU A 301 -9.89 5.60 -25.19
N VAL A 302 -10.09 5.46 -26.49
CA VAL A 302 -9.63 4.29 -27.24
C VAL A 302 -8.43 4.71 -28.08
N THR A 303 -7.34 3.96 -28.05
CA THR A 303 -6.15 4.22 -28.87
C THR A 303 -5.90 3.06 -29.82
N GLY A 304 -5.46 3.36 -31.04
CA GLY A 304 -4.85 2.36 -31.90
C GLY A 304 -3.45 1.98 -31.40
N PRO A 305 -2.74 1.09 -32.10
CA PRO A 305 -1.35 0.74 -31.78
C PRO A 305 -0.46 1.99 -31.80
N GLY A 306 0.38 2.21 -30.81
CA GLY A 306 1.20 3.43 -30.77
C GLY A 306 1.71 3.81 -29.39
N ARG A 307 2.15 5.07 -29.29
CA ARG A 307 2.64 5.66 -28.04
C ARG A 307 1.89 6.92 -27.73
N PHE A 308 1.43 7.02 -26.49
CA PHE A 308 0.60 8.12 -26.05
C PHE A 308 1.11 8.58 -24.69
N ASP A 309 1.28 9.89 -24.55
CA ASP A 309 1.37 10.52 -23.24
C ASP A 309 -0.05 10.89 -22.81
N ILE A 310 -0.45 10.39 -21.63
CA ILE A 310 -1.79 10.62 -21.07
C ILE A 310 -1.64 11.41 -19.77
N ALA A 311 -2.23 12.60 -19.73
CA ALA A 311 -2.29 13.44 -18.54
C ALA A 311 -3.69 14.04 -18.40
N GLY A 312 -4.47 13.56 -17.43
CA GLY A 312 -5.86 14.00 -17.31
C GLY A 312 -6.69 13.55 -18.51
N THR A 313 -7.36 14.49 -19.17
CA THR A 313 -8.11 14.29 -20.42
C THR A 313 -7.29 14.60 -21.67
N THR A 314 -6.03 15.00 -21.52
CA THR A 314 -5.14 15.34 -22.64
C THR A 314 -4.38 14.09 -23.08
N VAL A 315 -4.39 13.84 -24.39
CA VAL A 315 -3.72 12.71 -25.02
C VAL A 315 -2.87 13.25 -26.17
N GLN A 316 -1.57 12.94 -26.14
CA GLN A 316 -0.65 13.34 -27.21
C GLN A 316 0.04 12.11 -27.79
N PRO A 317 -0.07 11.84 -29.11
CA PRO A 317 0.71 10.80 -29.75
C PRO A 317 2.19 11.19 -29.75
N ARG A 318 3.07 10.25 -29.41
CA ARG A 318 4.53 10.45 -29.38
C ARG A 318 5.20 9.85 -30.61
N GLY A 319 6.28 10.51 -31.07
CA GLY A 319 7.21 9.96 -32.06
C GLY A 319 8.00 8.73 -31.55
N PRO A 320 8.84 8.13 -32.41
CA PRO A 320 9.68 6.97 -32.05
C PRO A 320 10.68 7.28 -30.92
N TRP A 321 11.22 6.23 -30.27
CA TRP A 321 12.05 6.36 -29.06
C TRP A 321 13.38 7.00 -29.46
N THR A 322 13.69 8.19 -28.95
CA THR A 322 15.04 8.76 -29.01
C THR A 322 15.73 8.52 -27.66
N LYS A 323 17.00 8.06 -27.68
CA LYS A 323 17.78 7.69 -26.49
C LYS A 323 17.87 8.79 -25.42
N SER A 324 17.64 10.05 -25.77
CA SER A 324 17.70 11.20 -24.86
C SER A 324 16.52 11.32 -23.88
N SER A 325 15.43 10.58 -24.09
CA SER A 325 14.21 10.70 -23.27
C SER A 325 14.25 9.91 -21.96
N GLN A 326 15.39 9.32 -21.59
CA GLN A 326 15.55 8.42 -20.44
C GLN A 326 15.66 9.13 -19.07
N SER A 327 15.91 10.45 -19.05
CA SER A 327 16.14 11.22 -17.80
C SER A 327 14.93 12.00 -17.28
N GLU A 328 13.82 12.08 -18.01
CA GLU A 328 12.59 12.72 -17.53
C GLU A 328 11.58 11.65 -17.13
N VAL A 329 11.52 11.31 -15.85
CA VAL A 329 10.55 10.35 -15.31
C VAL A 329 9.62 11.11 -14.38
N ASP A 330 8.62 11.78 -14.95
CA ASP A 330 7.47 12.33 -14.20
C ASP A 330 6.18 12.50 -15.05
N SER A 331 6.12 11.95 -16.27
CA SER A 331 4.89 11.83 -17.06
C SER A 331 4.57 10.37 -17.39
N HIS A 332 3.29 10.00 -17.31
CA HIS A 332 2.81 8.63 -17.49
C HIS A 332 3.01 8.17 -18.94
N ARG A 333 4.08 7.38 -19.17
CA ARG A 333 4.48 6.92 -20.50
C ARG A 333 4.02 5.48 -20.74
N LEU A 334 3.29 5.26 -21.83
CA LEU A 334 2.91 3.92 -22.28
C LEU A 334 3.41 3.68 -23.72
N ALA A 335 4.27 2.67 -23.89
CA ALA A 335 4.66 2.16 -25.20
C ALA A 335 3.89 0.87 -25.47
N LEU A 336 2.98 0.87 -26.45
CA LEU A 336 1.96 -0.17 -26.57
C LEU A 336 1.93 -0.76 -27.99
N PRO A 337 2.30 -2.05 -28.18
CA PRO A 337 2.24 -2.71 -29.48
C PRO A 337 0.82 -3.11 -29.92
N TYR A 338 -0.20 -2.83 -29.10
CA TYR A 338 -1.60 -3.22 -29.31
C TYR A 338 -2.53 -2.04 -29.03
N THR A 339 -3.78 -2.15 -29.49
CA THR A 339 -4.89 -1.26 -29.17
C THR A 339 -5.18 -1.20 -27.67
N ASN A 340 -5.55 -0.03 -27.13
CA ASN A 340 -5.90 0.11 -25.71
C ASN A 340 -7.18 0.90 -25.51
N VAL A 341 -7.79 0.68 -24.35
CA VAL A 341 -8.95 1.43 -23.87
C VAL A 341 -8.60 1.98 -22.49
N CYS A 342 -8.38 3.28 -22.40
CA CYS A 342 -8.26 4.00 -21.14
C CYS A 342 -9.63 4.55 -20.75
N VAL A 343 -10.03 4.43 -19.48
CA VAL A 343 -11.31 4.96 -19.00
C VAL A 343 -11.04 5.93 -17.85
N SER A 344 -11.37 7.19 -18.07
CA SER A 344 -11.23 8.27 -17.10
C SER A 344 -12.61 8.66 -16.57
N GLY A 345 -12.73 8.82 -15.25
CA GLY A 345 -13.99 9.23 -14.63
C GLY A 345 -13.84 9.67 -13.19
N ALA A 346 -14.52 10.75 -12.82
CA ALA A 346 -14.59 11.20 -11.44
C ALA A 346 -15.41 10.20 -10.59
N GLY A 347 -14.88 9.81 -9.43
CA GLY A 347 -15.59 8.96 -8.46
C GLY A 347 -15.37 7.45 -8.59
N LEU A 348 -14.72 6.96 -9.66
CA LEU A 348 -14.38 5.54 -9.84
C LEU A 348 -13.50 5.00 -8.69
N PHE A 349 -12.60 5.84 -8.15
CA PHE A 349 -11.74 5.51 -7.01
C PHE A 349 -12.35 5.84 -5.65
N VAL A 350 -13.27 6.82 -5.60
CA VAL A 350 -13.78 7.36 -4.33
C VAL A 350 -14.67 6.34 -3.60
N ALA A 351 -15.20 5.34 -4.31
CA ALA A 351 -16.13 4.35 -3.75
C ALA A 351 -15.59 2.90 -3.65
N LYS A 352 -14.28 2.64 -3.84
CA LYS A 352 -13.70 1.27 -3.82
C LYS A 352 -14.43 0.27 -4.76
N ARG A 353 -14.88 0.72 -5.93
CA ARG A 353 -15.60 -0.11 -6.91
C ARG A 353 -14.62 -0.83 -7.83
N ARG A 354 -14.96 -2.05 -8.25
CA ARG A 354 -14.27 -2.72 -9.38
C ARG A 354 -15.02 -2.42 -10.67
N VAL A 355 -14.28 -2.14 -11.72
CA VAL A 355 -14.83 -1.96 -13.07
C VAL A 355 -14.39 -3.14 -13.90
N LEU A 356 -15.35 -3.92 -14.38
CA LEU A 356 -15.09 -4.91 -15.42
C LEU A 356 -15.31 -4.25 -16.78
N VAL A 357 -14.35 -4.45 -17.67
CA VAL A 357 -14.39 -3.92 -19.03
C VAL A 357 -14.30 -5.10 -20.00
N PHE A 358 -15.33 -5.26 -20.83
CA PHE A 358 -15.36 -6.22 -21.92
C PHE A 358 -15.43 -5.47 -23.24
N VAL A 359 -14.86 -6.07 -24.28
CA VAL A 359 -15.08 -5.62 -25.65
C VAL A 359 -15.70 -6.76 -26.43
N SER A 360 -16.88 -6.53 -26.98
CA SER A 360 -17.56 -7.46 -27.88
C SER A 360 -17.40 -7.01 -29.32
N ASP A 361 -17.30 -7.95 -30.25
CA ASP A 361 -17.48 -7.68 -31.67
C ASP A 361 -18.93 -7.89 -32.13
N SER A 362 -19.17 -7.61 -33.41
CA SER A 362 -20.47 -7.79 -34.06
C SER A 362 -20.94 -9.24 -34.19
N GLN A 363 -20.05 -10.21 -33.94
CA GLN A 363 -20.37 -11.63 -33.91
C GLN A 363 -20.63 -12.13 -32.48
N GLY A 364 -20.60 -11.24 -31.49
CA GLY A 364 -20.79 -11.56 -30.07
C GLY A 364 -19.57 -12.16 -29.40
N GLN A 365 -18.40 -12.15 -30.04
CA GLN A 365 -17.16 -12.61 -29.43
C GLN A 365 -16.67 -11.55 -28.43
N THR A 366 -16.56 -11.94 -27.16
CA THR A 366 -16.13 -11.04 -26.08
C THR A 366 -14.69 -11.31 -25.67
N SER A 367 -13.92 -10.24 -25.50
CA SER A 367 -12.60 -10.26 -24.87
C SER A 367 -12.64 -9.51 -23.55
N ARG A 368 -12.09 -10.13 -22.49
CA ARG A 368 -11.96 -9.51 -21.17
C ARG A 368 -10.69 -8.65 -21.14
N ALA A 369 -10.81 -7.37 -20.78
CA ALA A 369 -9.65 -6.58 -20.40
C ALA A 369 -9.25 -6.94 -18.97
N THR A 370 -7.99 -7.32 -18.76
CA THR A 370 -7.46 -7.55 -17.42
C THR A 370 -7.02 -6.21 -16.84
N LEU A 371 -7.59 -5.86 -15.69
CA LEU A 371 -7.28 -4.65 -14.94
C LEU A 371 -5.91 -4.82 -14.27
N TRP A 372 -4.93 -4.05 -14.71
CA TRP A 372 -3.66 -3.91 -14.00
C TRP A 372 -3.76 -2.69 -13.09
N ASN A 373 -4.01 -2.93 -11.81
CA ASN A 373 -3.95 -1.87 -10.80
C ASN A 373 -2.49 -1.49 -10.59
N HIS A 374 -2.00 -0.52 -11.36
CA HIS A 374 -0.86 0.26 -10.91
C HIS A 374 -1.36 1.24 -9.86
N TRP A 375 -0.74 1.23 -8.68
CA TRP A 375 -1.00 2.19 -7.61
C TRP A 375 -0.83 3.60 -8.19
N MET A 376 -1.94 4.26 -8.49
CA MET A 376 -1.95 5.64 -8.99
C MET A 376 -2.58 6.52 -7.91
N ASN A 377 -1.81 7.49 -7.43
CA ASN A 377 -2.32 8.62 -6.66
C ASN A 377 -3.11 9.54 -7.62
N GLY A 378 -4.32 9.15 -8.01
CA GLY A 378 -5.14 9.93 -8.94
C GLY A 378 -6.35 9.16 -9.46
N ALA A 379 -7.43 9.88 -9.79
CA ALA A 379 -8.74 9.34 -10.16
C ALA A 379 -8.81 8.64 -11.55
N GLN A 380 -7.72 8.07 -12.06
CA GLN A 380 -7.65 7.51 -13.41
C GLN A 380 -7.38 6.00 -13.40
N LEU A 381 -8.23 5.20 -14.09
CA LEU A 381 -8.01 3.77 -14.30
C LEU A 381 -7.53 3.56 -15.74
N ASN A 382 -6.31 3.06 -15.89
CA ASN A 382 -5.78 2.67 -17.19
C ASN A 382 -5.99 1.16 -17.38
N PHE A 383 -6.51 0.75 -18.53
CA PHE A 383 -6.70 -0.65 -18.87
C PHE A 383 -5.93 -0.97 -20.16
N GLN A 384 -5.36 -2.16 -20.21
CA GLN A 384 -4.77 -2.71 -21.42
C GLN A 384 -5.66 -3.84 -21.91
N LEU A 385 -6.13 -3.73 -23.16
CA LEU A 385 -6.95 -4.77 -23.78
C LEU A 385 -6.12 -5.47 -24.86
N HIS A 386 -5.89 -6.77 -24.69
CA HIS A 386 -5.32 -7.59 -25.74
C HIS A 386 -6.43 -8.14 -26.63
N ALA A 387 -6.97 -7.30 -27.50
CA ALA A 387 -7.97 -7.69 -28.51
C ALA A 387 -7.31 -7.85 -29.88
N ALA A 388 -6.41 -8.83 -30.00
CA ALA A 388 -6.04 -9.29 -31.33
C ALA A 388 -7.24 -10.07 -31.88
N ASN A 389 -7.85 -9.63 -32.99
CA ASN A 389 -8.87 -10.33 -33.79
C ASN A 389 -10.36 -9.91 -33.64
N LEU A 390 -10.73 -8.89 -32.88
CA LEU A 390 -12.14 -8.44 -32.83
C LEU A 390 -12.55 -7.69 -34.11
N ARG A 391 -13.76 -7.96 -34.64
CA ARG A 391 -14.29 -7.33 -35.86
C ARG A 391 -15.23 -6.15 -35.55
N PRO A 392 -15.07 -4.97 -36.17
CA PRO A 392 -16.02 -3.87 -35.95
C PRO A 392 -17.45 -4.22 -36.42
N PRO A 393 -18.48 -3.48 -35.93
CA PRO A 393 -18.42 -2.52 -34.82
C PRO A 393 -18.06 -3.21 -33.49
N LEU A 394 -17.28 -2.52 -32.68
CA LEU A 394 -16.97 -3.00 -31.33
C LEU A 394 -17.92 -2.36 -30.33
N GLU A 395 -18.24 -3.09 -29.28
CA GLU A 395 -19.02 -2.61 -28.15
C GLU A 395 -18.18 -2.69 -26.89
N LEU A 396 -17.93 -1.53 -26.27
CA LEU A 396 -17.31 -1.48 -24.95
C LEU A 396 -18.41 -1.66 -23.91
N ILE A 397 -18.29 -2.72 -23.12
CA ILE A 397 -19.21 -3.05 -22.05
C ILE A 397 -18.50 -2.76 -20.74
N VAL A 398 -18.99 -1.75 -20.01
CA VAL A 398 -18.47 -1.38 -18.70
C VAL A 398 -19.48 -1.74 -17.63
N THR A 399 -19.09 -2.65 -16.74
CA THR A 399 -19.94 -3.10 -15.63
C THR A 399 -19.32 -2.65 -14.30
N PRO A 400 -19.82 -1.55 -13.70
CA PRO A 400 -19.44 -1.17 -12.35
C PRO A 400 -20.01 -2.18 -11.35
N GLN A 401 -19.15 -2.71 -10.49
CA GLN A 401 -19.53 -3.66 -9.45
C GLN A 401 -19.59 -2.95 -8.10
N GLU A 402 -20.73 -3.04 -7.43
CA GLU A 402 -20.83 -2.67 -6.02
C GLU A 402 -20.33 -3.85 -5.18
N PRO A 403 -19.35 -3.63 -4.30
CA PRO A 403 -18.84 -4.70 -3.46
C PRO A 403 -19.87 -5.12 -2.42
N MET A 404 -19.94 -6.43 -2.20
CA MET A 404 -20.62 -7.02 -1.06
C MET A 404 -19.56 -7.34 0.00
N ASP A 405 -19.64 -6.67 1.15
CA ASP A 405 -18.67 -6.84 2.24
C ASP A 405 -19.19 -7.89 3.25
N PHE A 406 -18.35 -8.87 3.56
CA PHE A 406 -18.61 -9.94 4.51
C PHE A 406 -17.46 -10.00 5.53
N THR A 407 -17.79 -10.33 6.78
CA THR A 407 -16.79 -10.52 7.83
C THR A 407 -17.01 -11.86 8.52
N PHE A 408 -15.96 -12.67 8.53
CA PHE A 408 -15.90 -13.96 9.22
C PHE A 408 -14.90 -13.89 10.36
N ARG A 409 -15.19 -14.57 11.48
CA ARG A 409 -14.25 -14.79 12.57
C ARG A 409 -13.93 -16.27 12.67
N PHE A 410 -12.67 -16.63 12.83
CA PHE A 410 -12.25 -18.03 12.81
C PHE A 410 -11.03 -18.25 13.71
N ALA A 411 -10.77 -19.50 14.07
CA ALA A 411 -9.56 -19.85 14.82
C ALA A 411 -8.36 -19.87 13.87
N THR A 412 -7.26 -19.23 14.25
CA THR A 412 -6.04 -19.19 13.43
C THR A 412 -5.57 -20.62 13.16
N PRO A 413 -5.33 -21.00 11.89
CA PRO A 413 -4.73 -22.29 11.61
C PRO A 413 -3.33 -22.36 12.24
N PRO A 414 -2.88 -23.54 12.69
CA PRO A 414 -1.51 -23.68 13.17
C PRO A 414 -0.53 -23.26 12.06
N PRO A 415 0.64 -22.69 12.42
CA PRO A 415 1.67 -22.45 11.44
C PRO A 415 2.04 -23.78 10.76
N PRO A 416 2.43 -23.76 9.48
CA PRO A 416 2.85 -24.98 8.81
C PRO A 416 4.01 -25.57 9.62
N GLU A 417 3.88 -26.83 10.01
CA GLU A 417 4.98 -27.54 10.68
C GLU A 417 6.23 -27.31 9.85
N SER A 418 7.27 -26.77 10.48
CA SER A 418 8.58 -26.67 9.85
C SER A 418 8.95 -28.10 9.51
N ARG A 419 8.83 -28.48 8.23
CA ARG A 419 9.38 -29.74 7.75
C ARG A 419 10.83 -29.71 8.15
N GLY A 420 11.19 -30.51 9.16
CA GLY A 420 12.51 -30.51 9.78
C GLY A 420 13.55 -30.49 8.67
N LYS A 421 14.31 -29.40 8.62
CA LYS A 421 15.44 -29.27 7.71
C LYS A 421 16.66 -29.87 8.35
#